data_AF-A0A965XS58-F1
#
_entry.id   AF-A0A965XS58-F1
#
_cell.length_a   1.000
_cell.length_b   1.000
_cell.length_c   1.000
_cell.angle_alpha   90.00
_cell.angle_beta   90.00
_cell.angle_gamma   90.00
#
_symmetry.space_group_name_H-M   'P 1'
#
loop_
_entity.id
_entity.type
_entity.pdbx_description
1 polymer ?
#
loop_
_entity_poly.entity_id
_entity_poly.type
_entity_poly.pdbx_seq_one_letter_code
_entity_poly.pdbx_strand_id
1 'polypeptide(L)' 'MKPDKPTRRERERLRQRQDILAGALALFAEKGYHNVSMQEIAERTEFATGTLYKFFPSKEDLY' A
#
# COMPACT_ATOMS: atom_id res chain seq x y z
N MET A 1 -31.01 4.61 -3.46
CA MET A 1 -30.39 4.35 -2.14
C MET A 1 -28.92 4.71 -2.28
N LYS A 2 -28.47 5.82 -1.67
CA LYS A 2 -27.03 6.16 -1.65
C LYS A 2 -26.38 5.28 -0.59
N PRO A 3 -25.17 4.73 -0.80
CA PRO A 3 -24.54 3.92 0.22
C PRO A 3 -24.30 4.76 1.47
N ASP A 4 -24.58 4.19 2.64
CA ASP A 4 -24.24 4.78 3.93
C ASP A 4 -22.75 5.15 3.94
N LYS A 5 -22.42 6.30 4.55
CA LYS A 5 -21.04 6.79 4.61
C LYS A 5 -20.11 5.70 5.18
N PRO A 6 -18.92 5.49 4.60
CA PRO A 6 -18.00 4.47 5.06
C PRO A 6 -17.69 4.67 6.54
N THR A 7 -17.70 3.57 7.29
CA THR A 7 -17.34 3.51 8.69
C THR A 7 -15.94 4.07 8.91
N ARG A 8 -15.63 4.49 10.15
CA ARG A 8 -14.28 4.97 10.49
C ARG A 8 -13.21 3.95 10.09
N ARG A 9 -13.47 2.65 10.32
CA ARG A 9 -12.56 1.56 10.01
C ARG A 9 -12.32 1.41 8.50
N GLU A 10 -13.36 1.52 7.68
CA GLU A 10 -13.23 1.47 6.22
C GLU A 10 -12.42 2.65 5.68
N ARG A 11 -12.67 3.87 6.21
CA ARG A 11 -11.90 5.06 5.84
C ARG A 11 -10.43 4.92 6.20
N GLU A 12 -10.13 4.37 7.36
CA GLU A 12 -8.76 4.11 7.81
C GLU A 12 -8.08 3.06 6.93
N ARG A 13 -8.78 1.97 6.62
CA ARG A 13 -8.29 0.93 5.71
C ARG A 13 -7.99 1.48 4.31
N LEU A 14 -8.84 2.37 3.78
CA LEU A 14 -8.63 3.03 2.49
C LEU A 14 -7.41 3.95 2.52
N ARG A 15 -7.22 4.73 3.60
CA ARG A 15 -6.02 5.57 3.76
C ARG A 15 -4.74 4.75 3.81
N GLN A 16 -4.69 3.71 4.64
CA GLN A 16 -3.52 2.82 4.71
C GLN A 16 -3.18 2.22 3.34
N ARG A 17 -4.20 1.80 2.58
CA ARG A 17 -4.00 1.29 1.22
C ARG A 17 -3.38 2.36 0.30
N GLN A 18 -3.83 3.60 0.40
CA GLN A 18 -3.31 4.72 -0.39
C GLN A 18 -1.87 5.08 0.01
N ASP A 19 -1.57 5.11 1.31
CA ASP A 19 -0.23 5.42 1.82
C ASP A 19 0.80 4.39 1.35
N ILE A 20 0.43 3.09 1.39
CA ILE A 20 1.26 2.01 0.87
C ILE A 20 1.53 2.19 -0.63
N LEU A 21 0.49 2.46 -1.43
CA LEU A 21 0.64 2.67 -2.88
C LEU A 21 1.52 3.87 -3.19
N ALA A 22 1.32 4.99 -2.50
CA ALA A 22 2.12 6.20 -2.71
C ALA A 22 3.61 5.93 -2.43
N GLY A 23 3.93 5.24 -1.33
CA GLY A 23 5.32 4.88 -1.02
C GLY A 23 5.91 3.86 -1.99
N ALA A 24 5.13 2.89 -2.45
CA ALA A 24 5.56 1.93 -3.48
C ALA A 24 5.88 2.63 -4.81
N LEU A 25 4.98 3.49 -5.29
CA LEU A 25 5.18 4.25 -6.53
C LEU A 25 6.39 5.18 -6.45
N ALA A 26 6.62 5.83 -5.32
CA ALA A 26 7.82 6.65 -5.10
C ALA A 26 9.11 5.80 -5.20
N LEU A 27 9.15 4.65 -4.53
CA LEU A 27 10.29 3.72 -4.64
C LEU A 27 10.48 3.18 -6.06
N PHE A 28 9.41 2.85 -6.76
CA PHE A 28 9.48 2.39 -8.15
C PHE A 28 10.03 3.49 -9.06
N ALA A 29 9.68 4.76 -8.83
CA ALA A 29 10.23 5.89 -9.56
C ALA A 29 11.72 6.15 -9.23
N GLU A 30 12.13 5.95 -7.98
CA GLU A 30 13.51 6.17 -7.52
C GLU A 30 14.47 5.06 -7.96
N LYS A 31 14.07 3.78 -7.88
CA LYS A 31 14.96 2.62 -8.06
C LYS A 31 14.59 1.73 -9.25
N GLY A 32 13.42 1.91 -9.84
CA GLY A 32 12.83 1.02 -10.84
C GLY A 32 12.09 -0.18 -10.23
N TYR A 33 10.96 -0.57 -10.84
CA TYR A 33 10.06 -1.63 -10.34
C TYR A 33 10.78 -2.94 -9.97
N HIS A 34 11.69 -3.41 -10.82
CA HIS A 34 12.38 -4.69 -10.61
C HIS A 34 13.35 -4.68 -9.43
N ASN A 35 13.86 -3.51 -9.03
CA ASN A 35 14.85 -3.36 -7.96
C ASN A 35 14.23 -3.10 -6.58
N VAL A 36 12.90 -3.03 -6.49
CA VAL A 36 12.18 -2.78 -5.24
C VAL A 36 11.55 -4.08 -4.75
N SER A 37 11.71 -4.34 -3.45
CA SER A 37 11.09 -5.47 -2.74
C SER A 37 9.89 -5.03 -1.88
N MET A 38 9.00 -5.97 -1.55
CA MET A 38 7.90 -5.72 -0.60
C MET A 38 8.39 -5.28 0.78
N GLN A 39 9.58 -5.74 1.19
CA GLN A 39 10.19 -5.35 2.47
C GLN A 39 10.64 -3.88 2.46
N GLU A 40 11.29 -3.42 1.38
CA GLU A 40 11.69 -2.01 1.28
C GLU A 40 10.46 -1.07 1.25
N ILE A 41 9.37 -1.50 0.61
CA ILE A 41 8.12 -0.73 0.62
C ILE A 41 7.55 -0.65 2.03
N ALA A 42 7.58 -1.76 2.78
CA ALA A 42 7.15 -1.81 4.17
C ALA A 42 7.97 -0.83 5.04
N GLU A 43 9.29 -0.85 4.90
CA GLU A 43 10.21 0.07 5.60
C GLU A 43 9.96 1.54 5.22
N ARG A 44 9.78 1.84 3.93
CA ARG A 44 9.53 3.21 3.44
C ARG A 44 8.20 3.78 3.91
N THR A 45 7.19 2.93 4.06
CA THR A 45 5.81 3.32 4.41
C THR A 45 5.51 3.16 5.90
N GLU A 46 6.50 2.73 6.70
CA GLU A 46 6.37 2.47 8.13
C GLU A 46 5.27 1.45 8.49
N PHE A 47 4.97 0.54 7.57
CA PHE A 47 4.05 -0.57 7.79
C PHE A 47 4.80 -1.90 7.96
N ALA A 48 4.22 -2.84 8.70
CA ALA A 48 4.74 -4.20 8.72
C ALA A 48 4.55 -4.87 7.35
N THR A 49 5.50 -5.68 6.90
CA THR A 49 5.40 -6.42 5.63
C THR A 49 4.14 -7.30 5.58
N GLY A 50 3.76 -7.91 6.70
CA GLY A 50 2.50 -8.66 6.81
C GLY A 50 1.24 -7.81 6.63
N THR A 51 1.30 -6.51 6.94
CA THR A 51 0.21 -5.57 6.63
C THR A 51 0.13 -5.33 5.14
N LEU A 52 1.27 -5.11 4.46
CA LEU A 52 1.29 -4.97 3.00
C LEU A 52 0.65 -6.18 2.32
N TYR A 53 1.05 -7.40 2.67
CA TYR A 53 0.48 -8.63 2.09
C TYR A 53 -1.03 -8.80 2.35
N LYS A 54 -1.61 -8.16 3.38
CA LYS A 54 -3.07 -8.14 3.59
C LYS A 54 -3.80 -7.20 2.62
N PHE A 55 -3.11 -6.19 2.09
CA PHE A 55 -3.65 -5.23 1.13
C PHE A 55 -3.30 -5.60 -0.32
N PHE A 56 -2.09 -6.11 -0.53
CA PHE A 56 -1.45 -6.37 -1.81
C PHE A 56 -0.71 -7.72 -1.72
N PRO A 57 -1.34 -8.82 -2.19
CA PRO A 57 -0.77 -10.16 -2.10
C PRO A 57 0.60 -10.31 -2.79
N SER A 58 0.88 -9.48 -3.80
CA SER A 58 2.12 -9.48 -4.57
C SER A 58 2.61 -8.06 -4.87
N LYS A 59 3.84 -7.95 -5.39
CA LYS A 59 4.40 -6.65 -5.79
C LYS A 59 3.66 -6.10 -7.02
N GLU A 60 3.19 -6.99 -7.86
CA GLU A 60 2.42 -6.70 -9.08
C GLU A 60 1.09 -5.99 -8.74
N ASP A 61 0.51 -6.23 -7.56
CA ASP A 61 -0.72 -5.57 -7.12
C ASP A 61 -0.52 -4.09 -6.71
N LEU A 62 0.74 -3.63 -6.64
CA LEU A 62 1.11 -2.24 -6.31
C LEU A 62 1.37 -1.36 -7.54
N TYR A 63 1.26 -1.93 -8.74
CA TYR A 63 1.50 -1.24 -10.02
C TYR A 63 0.20 -1.08 -10.82
#